data_AF-A0A0H3CDE6-F1
#
_entry.id   AF-A0A0H3CDE6-F1
#
_cell.length_a   1.000
_cell.length_b   1.000
_cell.length_c   1.000
_cell.angle_alpha   90.00
_cell.angle_beta   90.00
_cell.angle_gamma   90.00
#
_symmetry.space_group_name_H-M   'P 1'
#
loop_
_entity.id
_entity.type
_entity.pdbx_description
1 polymer ?
#
loop_
_entity_poly.entity_id
_entity_poly.type
_entity_poly.pdbx_seq_one_letter_code
_entity_poly.pdbx_strand_id
1 'polypeptide(L)'
;MTEDADLANFCCDELAEAVSPDANAGLIEHDSGLILLNLGEREEEGETGVVLATIRFCPFCGTEIQTDEDIEAALGGVEETFN
;
A
#
# COMPACT_ATOMS: atom_id res chain seq x y z
N MET A 1 26.19 9.53 4.03
CA MET A 1 25.76 8.18 4.45
C MET A 1 24.40 8.04 3.85
N THR A 2 24.20 7.13 2.90
CA THR A 2 22.86 6.88 2.35
C THR A 2 22.06 6.30 3.51
N GLU A 3 21.12 7.07 4.03
CA GLU A 3 20.11 6.56 4.95
C GLU A 3 19.55 5.28 4.33
N ASP A 4 19.82 4.13 4.99
CA ASP A 4 18.94 2.97 4.94
C ASP A 4 17.54 3.57 5.05
N ALA A 5 16.83 3.63 3.93
CA ALA A 5 15.39 3.64 3.96
C ALA A 5 15.07 2.33 4.67
N ASP A 6 14.84 2.43 5.99
CA ASP A 6 14.34 1.37 6.84
C ASP A 6 13.35 0.59 5.98
N LEU A 7 13.78 -0.58 5.48
CA LEU A 7 12.89 -1.53 4.83
C LEU A 7 11.71 -1.60 5.79
N ALA A 8 10.54 -1.18 5.31
CA ALA A 8 9.33 -1.15 6.09
C ALA A 8 9.28 -2.40 6.96
N ASN A 9 8.94 -2.27 8.24
CA ASN A 9 8.96 -3.37 9.21
C ASN A 9 7.98 -4.48 8.78
N PHE A 10 8.36 -5.25 7.76
CA PHE A 10 7.55 -6.29 7.17
C PHE A 10 7.44 -7.38 8.23
N CYS A 11 6.21 -7.75 8.60
CA CYS A 11 6.00 -8.74 9.67
C CYS A 11 6.61 -10.13 9.35
N CYS A 12 6.89 -10.40 8.07
CA CYS A 12 7.42 -11.68 7.57
C CYS A 12 8.13 -11.50 6.23
N ASP A 13 9.01 -12.45 5.91
CA ASP A 13 9.71 -12.52 4.62
C ASP A 13 8.74 -12.60 3.43
N GLU A 14 7.64 -13.35 3.56
CA GLU A 14 6.63 -13.46 2.49
C GLU A 14 6.04 -12.10 2.09
N LEU A 15 5.85 -11.20 3.07
CA LEU A 15 5.37 -9.85 2.80
C LEU A 15 6.46 -9.03 2.10
N ALA A 16 7.69 -9.10 2.57
CA ALA A 16 8.82 -8.39 1.96
C ALA A 16 9.10 -8.84 0.52
N GLU A 17 8.91 -10.13 0.22
CA GLU A 17 9.05 -10.69 -1.13
C GLU A 17 7.86 -10.34 -2.04
N ALA A 18 6.67 -10.17 -1.47
CA ALA A 18 5.45 -9.87 -2.24
C ALA A 18 5.24 -8.38 -2.49
N VAL A 19 5.76 -7.51 -1.62
CA VAL A 19 5.68 -6.06 -1.76
C VAL A 19 6.66 -5.58 -2.83
N SER A 20 6.19 -4.72 -3.72
CA SER A 20 7.01 -4.12 -4.77
C SER A 20 6.64 -2.65 -4.97
N PRO A 21 7.59 -1.78 -5.36
CA PRO A 21 7.27 -0.40 -5.74
C PRO A 21 6.49 -0.29 -7.07
N ASP A 22 6.31 -1.40 -7.81
CA ASP A 22 5.53 -1.41 -9.04
C ASP A 22 4.03 -1.23 -8.79
N ALA A 23 3.40 -0.22 -9.40
CA ALA A 23 1.95 0.02 -9.29
C ALA A 23 1.07 -1.13 -9.82
N ASN A 24 1.64 -2.08 -10.58
CA ASN A 24 0.96 -3.28 -11.07
C ASN A 24 1.19 -4.52 -10.18
N ALA A 25 1.97 -4.38 -9.10
CA ALA A 25 2.16 -5.46 -8.14
C ALA A 25 0.90 -5.67 -7.31
N GLY A 26 0.74 -6.87 -6.76
CA GLY A 26 -0.36 -7.19 -5.86
C GLY A 26 -0.27 -6.39 -4.56
N LEU A 27 0.94 -6.23 -4.02
CA LEU A 27 1.23 -5.42 -2.84
C LEU A 27 2.25 -4.34 -3.18
N ILE A 28 1.94 -3.11 -2.79
CA ILE A 28 2.65 -1.91 -3.22
C ILE A 28 3.14 -1.14 -2.00
N GLU A 29 4.42 -0.82 -1.98
CA GLU A 29 4.98 0.14 -1.02
C GLU A 29 4.70 1.57 -1.51
N HIS A 30 3.91 2.31 -0.74
CA HIS A 30 3.61 3.72 -1.03
C HIS A 30 4.67 4.63 -0.40
N ASP A 31 4.92 5.78 -1.03
CA ASP A 31 5.87 6.80 -0.54
C ASP A 31 5.59 7.30 0.90
N SER A 32 4.34 7.13 1.36
CA SER A 32 3.93 7.42 2.74
C SER A 32 4.44 6.39 3.77
N GLY A 33 5.13 5.33 3.32
CA GLY A 33 5.53 4.19 4.15
C GLY A 33 4.41 3.17 4.39
N LEU A 34 3.30 3.29 3.65
CA LEU A 34 2.16 2.39 3.76
C LEU A 34 2.22 1.25 2.74
N ILE A 35 1.68 0.09 3.12
CA ILE A 35 1.48 -1.04 2.21
C ILE A 35 0.04 -1.01 1.68
N LEU A 36 -0.07 -0.91 0.35
CA LEU A 36 -1.32 -0.92 -0.40
C LEU A 36 -1.51 -2.25 -1.13
N LEU A 37 -2.75 -2.72 -1.19
CA LEU A 37 -3.15 -3.90 -1.96
C LEU A 37 -3.80 -3.43 -3.26
N ASN A 38 -3.28 -3.89 -4.39
CA ASN A 38 -3.89 -3.68 -5.69
C ASN A 38 -5.08 -4.64 -5.86
N LEU A 39 -6.28 -4.08 -5.96
CA LEU A 39 -7.54 -4.79 -6.18
C LEU A 39 -7.87 -4.99 -7.67
N GLY A 40 -7.05 -4.44 -8.55
CA GLY A 40 -7.17 -4.53 -10.00
C GLY A 40 -7.36 -3.18 -10.67
N GLU A 41 -7.42 -3.22 -12.00
CA GLU A 41 -7.61 -2.04 -12.84
C GLU A 41 -9.10 -1.69 -12.97
N ARG A 42 -9.38 -0.39 -12.98
CA ARG A 42 -10.69 0.17 -13.30
C ARG A 42 -10.52 1.18 -14.42
N GLU A 43 -11.40 1.09 -15.41
CA GLU A 43 -11.54 2.12 -16.43
C GLU A 43 -12.57 3.14 -15.94
N GLU A 44 -12.16 4.40 -15.85
CA GLU A 44 -13.01 5.54 -15.53
C GLU A 44 -12.76 6.64 -16.55
N GLU A 45 -13.83 7.13 -17.19
CA GLU A 45 -13.79 8.21 -18.19
C GLU A 45 -12.79 8.05 -19.36
N GLY A 46 -12.38 6.81 -19.67
CA GLY A 46 -11.41 6.51 -20.74
C GLY A 46 -9.96 6.46 -20.26
N GLU A 47 -9.73 6.57 -18.95
CA GLU A 47 -8.43 6.38 -18.30
C GLU A 47 -8.44 5.08 -17.50
N THR A 48 -7.41 4.25 -17.67
CA THR A 48 -7.22 3.02 -16.87
C THR A 48 -6.44 3.37 -15.61
N GLY A 49 -7.11 3.34 -14.47
CA GLY A 49 -6.52 3.50 -13.14
C GLY A 49 -6.39 2.15 -12.42
N VAL A 50 -5.52 2.10 -11.40
CA VAL A 50 -5.45 0.96 -10.47
C VAL A 50 -6.20 1.28 -9.20
N VAL A 51 -6.99 0.32 -8.72
CA VAL A 51 -7.71 0.43 -7.45
C VAL A 51 -6.80 -0.09 -6.34
N LEU A 52 -6.33 0.81 -5.48
CA LEU A 52 -5.46 0.47 -4.36
C LEU A 52 -6.24 0.57 -3.04
N ALA A 53 -6.03 -0.39 -2.14
CA ALA A 53 -6.64 -0.41 -0.82
C ALA A 53 -5.58 -0.54 0.28
N THR A 54 -5.70 0.24 1.35
CA THR A 54 -4.81 0.12 2.52
C THR A 54 -5.12 -1.14 3.31
N ILE A 55 -4.08 -1.85 3.76
CA ILE A 55 -4.23 -3.06 4.58
C ILE A 55 -3.70 -2.85 6.01
N ARG A 56 -4.56 -3.03 7.01
CA ARG A 56 -4.16 -2.94 8.42
C ARG A 56 -3.34 -4.15 8.89
N PHE A 57 -3.71 -5.32 8.40
CA PHE A 57 -3.11 -6.60 8.76
C PHE A 57 -2.40 -7.19 7.56
N CYS A 58 -1.25 -7.79 7.80
CA CYS A 58 -0.57 -8.54 6.75
C CYS A 58 -1.40 -9.78 6.35
N PRO A 59 -1.63 -10.01 5.04
CA PRO A 59 -2.44 -11.14 4.56
C PRO A 59 -1.78 -12.52 4.78
N PHE A 60 -0.48 -12.56 5.07
CA PHE A 60 0.27 -13.80 5.30
C PHE A 60 0.30 -14.20 6.78
N CYS A 61 0.78 -13.26 7.62
CA CYS A 61 1.07 -13.52 9.03
C CYS A 61 -0.11 -13.13 9.97
N GLY A 62 -1.01 -12.25 9.51
CA GLY A 62 -2.11 -11.69 10.32
C GLY A 62 -1.67 -10.65 11.36
N THR A 63 -0.37 -10.31 11.42
CA THR A 63 0.15 -9.25 12.29
C THR A 63 -0.34 -7.90 11.80
N GLU A 64 -0.68 -7.05 12.77
CA GLU A 64 -0.99 -5.65 12.52
C GLU A 64 0.28 -4.91 12.08
N ILE A 65 0.26 -4.37 10.86
CA ILE A 65 1.41 -3.71 10.24
C ILE A 65 1.23 -2.18 10.15
N GLN A 66 -0.01 -1.70 10.17
CA GLN A 66 -0.39 -0.29 10.00
C GLN A 66 -1.57 -0.01 10.92
N THR A 67 -1.68 1.19 11.49
CA THR A 67 -2.83 1.56 12.34
C THR A 67 -3.86 2.39 11.54
N ASP A 68 -5.11 2.46 12.04
CA ASP A 68 -6.12 3.36 11.45
C ASP A 68 -5.62 4.82 11.42
N GLU A 69 -4.90 5.26 12.45
CA GLU A 69 -4.38 6.64 12.51
C GLU A 69 -3.34 6.91 11.41
N ASP A 70 -2.44 5.96 11.14
CA ASP A 70 -1.46 6.08 10.03
C ASP A 70 -2.13 6.01 8.66
N ILE A 71 -3.13 5.13 8.53
CA ILE A 71 -3.93 4.97 7.32
C ILE A 71 -4.72 6.24 7.05
N GLU A 72 -5.42 6.79 8.03
CA GLU A 72 -6.17 8.05 7.93
C GLU A 72 -5.24 9.24 7.69
N ALA A 73 -4.05 9.28 8.30
CA ALA A 73 -3.06 10.33 8.05
C ALA A 73 -2.55 10.31 6.60
N ALA A 74 -2.38 9.14 6.01
CA ALA A 74 -1.97 9.01 4.61
C ALA A 74 -3.15 9.14 3.62
N LEU A 75 -4.34 8.62 3.98
CA LEU A 75 -5.57 8.64 3.18
C LEU A 75 -6.35 9.94 3.30
N GLY A 76 -6.07 10.78 4.31
CA GLY A 76 -6.64 12.13 4.44
C GLY A 76 -6.26 13.07 3.28
N GLY A 77 -5.42 12.60 2.34
CA GLY A 77 -5.19 13.20 1.02
C GLY A 77 -5.80 12.45 -0.18
N VAL A 78 -6.56 11.37 0.05
CA VAL A 78 -7.14 10.47 -0.97
C VAL A 78 -8.68 10.55 -1.00
N GLU A 79 -9.29 11.39 -0.16
CA GLU A 79 -10.74 11.63 -0.11
C GLU A 79 -11.29 12.39 -1.35
N GLU A 80 -10.43 12.84 -2.30
CA GLU A 80 -10.83 13.72 -3.42
C GLU A 80 -10.86 13.08 -4.83
N THR A 81 -10.74 11.76 -5.01
CA THR A 81 -10.75 11.17 -6.37
C THR A 81 -11.90 10.20 -6.67
N PHE A 82 -12.95 10.18 -5.86
CA PHE A 82 -14.21 9.53 -6.24
C PHE A 82 -15.36 10.54 -6.17
N ASN A 83 -15.53 11.32 -7.24
CA ASN A 83 -16.76 12.08 -7.50
C ASN A 83 -17.21 11.94 -8.95
#